data_AF-A0AAV1IWY3-F1
#
_entry.id   AF-A0AAV1IWY3-F1
#
_cell.length_a   1.000
_cell.length_b   1.000
_cell.length_c   1.000
_cell.angle_alpha   90.00
_cell.angle_beta   90.00
_cell.angle_gamma   90.00
#
_symmetry.space_group_name_H-M   'P 1'
#
loop_
_entity.id
_entity.type
_entity.pdbx_description
1 polymer ?
#
loop_
_entity_poly.entity_id
_entity_poly.type
_entity_poly.pdbx_seq_one_letter_code
_entity_poly.pdbx_strand_id
1 'polypeptide(L)'
;MNENYFYIAPLVLLALTWSVDAQRYYNYYPRGYTGRNLYEHGRSISDEVVRCGPNTCGVGAHCTHGSVRPVCACLPGYSGDPLSQCVKIECVDNSECRGHLSCVNQHCINPCEGACGVHANCEVRQHVPVCSCPAGYTGNPFTSCRVADPEEACHPSPCGPNTKCHVANNQAICTCLPGYIGSPLSGCRHECDSDSDCGAQQSCRDFKCVSPCSDCGVNADCETVAAHRAVCKCPRGYHGDPYRICSAECTSDSECPSYKPACVYNACVNPCTNACGVNADCNLRGLTPVCSCPKTMTGDPFTFCRPFEARDLCEPNPCGANAKCTPGHDRTGAERPVCTCPTGYRGNALVSCEKGECELDSQCSDHLACVGYECVDPCLGNTQCGSGAVCMARRHIAVCTCPGDHHGDALVNCYQSHSEAVSTRYYRYKRNGNFTEELPQVPTLAADSPVVLDAVPAKETEAKAETTEKKE
;
A
#
# COMPACT_ATOMS: atom_id res chain seq x y z
N MET A 1 1.60 -25.60 -44.97
CA MET A 1 0.52 -26.58 -44.70
C MET A 1 -0.63 -25.80 -44.08
N ASN A 2 -1.75 -25.47 -44.75
CA ASN A 2 -2.22 -25.69 -46.12
C ASN A 2 -2.77 -24.33 -46.63
N GLU A 3 -2.62 -23.88 -47.88
CA GLU A 3 -2.96 -24.46 -49.20
C GLU A 3 -4.47 -24.46 -49.54
N ASN A 4 -4.83 -23.64 -50.54
CA ASN A 4 -5.81 -23.86 -51.64
C ASN A 4 -7.34 -23.73 -51.36
N TYR A 5 -8.25 -23.37 -52.28
CA TYR A 5 -8.32 -22.70 -53.63
C TYR A 5 -9.84 -22.66 -54.05
N PHE A 6 -10.39 -21.97 -55.08
CA PHE A 6 -9.93 -21.00 -56.12
C PHE A 6 -11.14 -20.22 -56.72
N TYR A 7 -10.99 -18.92 -57.01
CA TYR A 7 -11.53 -18.19 -58.20
C TYR A 7 -13.08 -18.08 -58.40
N ILE A 8 -13.67 -17.19 -59.24
CA ILE A 8 -13.19 -16.36 -60.38
C ILE A 8 -13.78 -14.92 -60.29
N ALA A 9 -13.06 -13.91 -60.81
CA ALA A 9 -13.49 -12.50 -61.02
C ALA A 9 -14.00 -12.29 -62.49
N PRO A 10 -13.85 -11.15 -63.20
CA PRO A 10 -13.67 -9.72 -62.84
C PRO A 10 -14.59 -8.74 -63.64
N LEU A 11 -14.43 -7.42 -63.41
CA LEU A 11 -14.18 -6.36 -64.42
C LEU A 11 -14.15 -4.99 -63.68
N VAL A 12 -13.04 -4.23 -63.55
CA VAL A 12 -12.26 -3.47 -64.58
C VAL A 12 -12.91 -2.11 -64.90
N LEU A 13 -12.26 -0.93 -64.85
CA LEU A 13 -10.90 -0.51 -64.46
C LEU A 13 -10.89 1.02 -64.16
N LEU A 14 -9.91 1.45 -63.34
CA LEU A 14 -9.10 2.70 -63.42
C LEU A 14 -9.76 4.11 -63.51
N ALA A 15 -9.06 5.23 -63.25
CA ALA A 15 -8.07 5.65 -62.24
C ALA A 15 -7.31 6.89 -62.77
N LEU A 16 -7.04 7.88 -61.90
CA LEU A 16 -6.01 8.94 -62.09
C LEU A 16 -6.28 9.89 -63.29
N THR A 17 -5.66 11.06 -63.54
CA THR A 17 -4.96 12.09 -62.74
C THR A 17 -4.80 13.36 -63.60
N TRP A 18 -4.66 14.53 -62.94
CA TRP A 18 -3.77 15.65 -63.34
C TRP A 18 -4.16 16.63 -64.49
N SER A 19 -4.19 17.92 -64.10
CA SER A 19 -3.37 19.03 -64.64
C SER A 19 -3.80 19.85 -65.89
N VAL A 20 -3.66 21.19 -65.73
CA VAL A 20 -3.51 22.32 -66.71
C VAL A 20 -4.37 22.32 -68.00
N ASP A 21 -4.93 23.45 -68.47
CA ASP A 21 -4.14 24.56 -69.01
C ASP A 21 -4.94 25.89 -69.17
N ALA A 22 -4.30 26.92 -69.72
CA ALA A 22 -4.84 28.28 -69.83
C ALA A 22 -5.15 28.76 -71.27
N GLN A 23 -5.93 29.86 -71.35
CA GLN A 23 -6.01 30.87 -72.44
C GLN A 23 -6.85 30.62 -73.73
N ARG A 24 -7.73 31.62 -73.98
CA ARG A 24 -7.88 32.47 -75.21
C ARG A 24 -8.89 32.17 -76.34
N TYR A 25 -9.57 33.28 -76.74
CA TYR A 25 -10.24 33.64 -78.02
C TYR A 25 -11.44 32.77 -78.50
N TYR A 26 -12.57 33.35 -78.97
CA TYR A 26 -12.69 34.24 -80.14
C TYR A 26 -14.01 35.08 -80.18
N ASN A 27 -14.01 36.16 -80.98
CA ASN A 27 -15.20 36.93 -81.40
C ASN A 27 -15.94 36.27 -82.58
N TYR A 28 -17.25 36.51 -82.75
CA TYR A 28 -17.90 36.50 -84.08
C TYR A 28 -19.15 37.42 -84.19
N TYR A 29 -19.35 37.98 -85.39
CA TYR A 29 -20.48 38.86 -85.78
C TYR A 29 -21.73 38.09 -86.20
N PRO A 30 -22.85 38.78 -86.50
CA PRO A 30 -23.27 38.78 -87.92
C PRO A 30 -23.64 40.16 -88.49
N ARG A 31 -23.67 40.24 -89.83
CA ARG A 31 -24.00 41.41 -90.66
C ARG A 31 -25.31 41.18 -91.43
N GLY A 32 -25.99 42.28 -91.75
CA GLY A 32 -26.35 42.56 -93.15
C GLY A 32 -27.81 42.86 -93.46
N TYR A 33 -28.05 44.03 -94.06
CA TYR A 33 -29.06 44.18 -95.12
C TYR A 33 -28.54 45.10 -96.24
N THR A 34 -28.95 44.72 -97.45
CA THR A 34 -28.57 45.16 -98.81
C THR A 34 -28.76 46.64 -99.14
N GLY A 35 -27.94 47.18 -100.05
CA GLY A 35 -28.10 48.53 -100.62
C GLY A 35 -28.65 48.58 -102.06
N ARG A 36 -28.61 49.78 -102.66
CA ARG A 36 -28.74 50.02 -104.11
C ARG A 36 -27.80 51.16 -104.54
N ASN A 37 -27.08 50.95 -105.64
CA ASN A 37 -26.44 52.01 -106.43
C ASN A 37 -27.40 52.46 -107.55
N LEU A 38 -27.30 53.72 -107.99
CA LEU A 38 -27.64 54.16 -109.35
C LEU A 38 -26.88 55.47 -109.67
N TYR A 39 -26.72 55.76 -110.96
CA TYR A 39 -25.63 56.60 -111.50
C TYR A 39 -25.96 58.10 -111.66
N GLU A 40 -24.88 58.88 -111.68
CA GLU A 40 -24.62 60.13 -112.43
C GLU A 40 -25.79 60.96 -113.01
N HIS A 41 -25.83 62.26 -112.66
CA HIS A 41 -25.45 63.33 -113.61
C HIS A 41 -25.32 64.68 -112.87
N GLY A 42 -24.36 65.51 -113.31
CA GLY A 42 -24.01 66.74 -112.59
C GLY A 42 -24.93 67.93 -112.89
N ARG A 43 -25.14 68.78 -111.87
CA ARG A 43 -25.31 70.22 -112.06
C ARG A 43 -24.91 70.99 -110.80
N SER A 44 -23.91 71.87 -110.93
CA SER A 44 -23.56 72.83 -109.89
C SER A 44 -24.63 73.92 -109.81
N ILE A 45 -25.22 74.10 -108.62
CA ILE A 45 -25.98 75.30 -108.24
C ILE A 45 -25.59 75.62 -106.79
N SER A 46 -24.71 76.63 -106.65
CA SER A 46 -24.35 77.40 -105.45
C SER A 46 -24.37 76.68 -104.09
N ASP A 47 -23.17 76.39 -103.58
CA ASP A 47 -22.93 76.09 -102.17
C ASP A 47 -23.21 77.36 -101.33
N GLU A 48 -24.45 77.54 -100.88
CA GLU A 48 -24.78 78.54 -99.86
C GLU A 48 -24.42 77.97 -98.50
N VAL A 49 -23.34 78.49 -97.89
CA VAL A 49 -22.85 78.04 -96.59
C VAL A 49 -23.89 78.36 -95.52
N VAL A 50 -24.77 77.40 -95.22
CA VAL A 50 -25.81 77.53 -94.19
C VAL A 50 -25.15 77.67 -92.81
N ARG A 51 -25.01 78.91 -92.37
CA ARG A 51 -24.54 79.29 -91.04
C ARG A 51 -25.70 79.18 -90.05
N CYS A 52 -25.38 79.00 -88.76
CA CYS A 52 -26.36 79.09 -87.68
C CYS A 52 -27.19 80.37 -87.80
N GLY A 53 -28.50 80.19 -88.02
CA GLY A 53 -29.49 81.25 -88.13
C GLY A 53 -30.66 80.99 -87.19
N PRO A 54 -31.67 81.89 -87.19
CA PRO A 54 -32.91 81.64 -86.46
C PRO A 54 -33.55 80.34 -86.96
N ASN A 55 -33.99 79.48 -86.02
CA ASN A 55 -34.63 78.18 -86.26
C ASN A 55 -33.76 77.08 -86.91
N THR A 56 -32.41 77.19 -86.89
CA THR A 56 -31.53 76.10 -87.37
C THR A 56 -31.51 74.87 -86.43
N CYS A 57 -31.82 75.05 -85.14
CA CYS A 57 -31.89 74.00 -84.13
C CYS A 57 -33.21 74.07 -83.35
N GLY A 58 -33.57 72.97 -82.68
CA GLY A 58 -34.78 72.86 -81.87
C GLY A 58 -34.80 73.77 -80.65
N VAL A 59 -35.98 73.96 -80.05
CA VAL A 59 -36.13 74.78 -78.83
C VAL A 59 -35.30 74.14 -77.70
N GLY A 60 -34.47 74.95 -77.02
CA GLY A 60 -33.55 74.47 -75.98
C GLY A 60 -32.20 73.95 -76.50
N ALA A 61 -31.92 74.02 -77.80
CA ALA A 61 -30.63 73.67 -78.39
C ALA A 61 -29.78 74.89 -78.79
N HIS A 62 -28.46 74.76 -78.69
CA HIS A 62 -27.47 75.71 -79.17
C HIS A 62 -26.89 75.24 -80.51
N CYS A 63 -26.74 76.17 -81.45
CA CYS A 63 -26.13 75.92 -82.76
C CYS A 63 -24.65 76.31 -82.76
N THR A 64 -23.77 75.41 -83.20
CA THR A 64 -22.35 75.73 -83.50
C THR A 64 -22.05 75.56 -84.99
N HIS A 65 -21.13 76.37 -85.51
CA HIS A 65 -20.69 76.26 -86.90
C HIS A 65 -19.72 75.08 -87.05
N GLY A 66 -20.22 73.93 -87.51
CA GLY A 66 -19.36 72.82 -87.94
C GLY A 66 -18.74 73.07 -89.32
N SER A 67 -17.68 72.33 -89.64
CA SER A 67 -16.86 72.56 -90.86
C SER A 67 -17.58 72.30 -92.19
N VAL A 68 -18.75 71.66 -92.17
CA VAL A 68 -19.55 71.33 -93.37
C VAL A 68 -21.05 71.62 -93.17
N ARG A 69 -21.56 71.53 -91.93
CA ARG A 69 -22.96 71.82 -91.56
C ARG A 69 -23.05 72.35 -90.13
N PRO A 70 -24.09 73.12 -89.77
CA PRO A 70 -24.34 73.52 -88.38
C PRO A 70 -24.58 72.28 -87.51
N VAL A 71 -24.06 72.29 -86.28
CA VAL A 71 -24.21 71.22 -85.30
C VAL A 71 -25.10 71.73 -84.16
N CYS A 72 -26.21 71.04 -83.93
CA CYS A 72 -27.13 71.33 -82.83
C CYS A 72 -26.80 70.44 -81.63
N ALA A 73 -26.70 71.04 -80.44
CA ALA A 73 -26.56 70.32 -79.17
C ALA A 73 -27.51 70.95 -78.13
N CYS A 74 -28.09 70.14 -77.24
CA CYS A 74 -28.92 70.68 -76.16
C CYS A 74 -28.12 71.63 -75.25
N LEU A 75 -28.78 72.69 -74.75
CA LEU A 75 -28.20 73.56 -73.74
C LEU A 75 -27.93 72.78 -72.44
N PRO A 76 -26.97 73.19 -71.60
CA PRO A 76 -26.73 72.58 -70.30
C PRO A 76 -28.01 72.50 -69.46
N GLY A 77 -28.29 71.34 -68.86
CA GLY A 77 -29.54 71.08 -68.13
C GLY A 77 -30.76 70.79 -69.02
N TYR A 78 -30.56 70.57 -70.33
CA TYR A 78 -31.57 70.08 -71.26
C TYR A 78 -31.10 68.79 -71.95
N SER A 79 -32.03 67.89 -72.28
CA SER A 79 -31.77 66.67 -73.06
C SER A 79 -32.93 66.40 -74.02
N GLY A 80 -32.74 65.46 -74.96
CA GLY A 80 -33.69 65.17 -76.03
C GLY A 80 -33.00 65.20 -77.38
N ASP A 81 -33.75 65.51 -78.43
CA ASP A 81 -33.22 65.68 -79.79
C ASP A 81 -32.92 67.16 -80.07
N PRO A 82 -31.63 67.55 -80.29
CA PRO A 82 -31.25 68.92 -80.57
C PRO A 82 -31.84 69.52 -81.86
N LEU A 83 -32.37 68.71 -82.78
CA LEU A 83 -32.97 69.18 -84.03
C LEU A 83 -34.46 69.52 -83.88
N SER A 84 -35.19 68.83 -83.01
CA SER A 84 -36.63 69.07 -82.79
C SER A 84 -36.90 69.88 -81.53
N GLN A 85 -36.61 69.33 -80.36
CA GLN A 85 -36.77 69.99 -79.06
C GLN A 85 -35.92 69.29 -77.99
N CYS A 86 -35.15 70.09 -77.26
CA CYS A 86 -34.60 69.66 -75.98
C CYS A 86 -35.56 70.06 -74.86
N VAL A 87 -35.83 69.14 -73.93
CA VAL A 87 -36.60 69.37 -72.72
C VAL A 87 -35.65 69.60 -71.55
N LYS A 88 -36.04 70.47 -70.60
CA LYS A 88 -35.27 70.68 -69.38
C LYS A 88 -35.32 69.40 -68.54
N ILE A 89 -34.16 68.85 -68.22
CA ILE A 89 -34.02 67.69 -67.36
C ILE A 89 -33.86 68.10 -65.90
N GLU A 90 -34.17 67.19 -64.98
CA GLU A 90 -33.95 67.40 -63.55
C GLU A 90 -32.54 66.97 -63.13
N CYS A 91 -32.02 65.90 -63.74
CA CYS A 91 -30.70 65.35 -63.47
C CYS A 91 -30.11 64.61 -64.68
N VAL A 92 -28.77 64.56 -64.75
CA VAL A 92 -27.98 63.66 -65.60
C VAL A 92 -27.42 62.48 -64.80
N ASP A 93 -27.00 62.74 -63.56
CA ASP A 93 -26.40 61.77 -62.64
C ASP A 93 -26.98 61.92 -61.22
N ASN A 94 -26.84 60.87 -60.42
CA ASN A 94 -27.25 60.82 -59.01
C ASN A 94 -26.75 62.01 -58.19
N SER A 95 -25.53 62.49 -58.45
CA SER A 95 -24.92 63.61 -57.73
C SER A 95 -25.68 64.95 -57.85
N GLU A 96 -26.57 65.10 -58.84
CA GLU A 96 -27.44 66.27 -59.02
C GLU A 96 -28.75 66.18 -58.22
N CYS A 97 -29.11 64.98 -57.75
CA CYS A 97 -30.27 64.74 -56.90
C CYS A 97 -29.95 64.95 -55.41
N ARG A 98 -30.99 65.19 -54.59
CA ARG A 98 -30.84 65.13 -53.12
C ARG A 98 -30.49 63.70 -52.70
N GLY A 99 -29.71 63.52 -51.63
CA GLY A 99 -29.17 62.19 -51.23
C GLY A 99 -30.19 61.07 -50.90
N HIS A 100 -31.49 61.37 -50.88
CA HIS A 100 -32.59 60.40 -50.73
C HIS A 100 -33.35 60.12 -52.05
N LEU A 101 -32.88 60.66 -53.17
CA LEU A 101 -33.43 60.49 -54.51
C LEU A 101 -32.33 59.97 -55.43
N SER A 102 -32.68 59.32 -56.53
CA SER A 102 -31.74 58.84 -57.56
C SER A 102 -32.15 59.34 -58.93
N CYS A 103 -31.17 59.54 -59.81
CA CYS A 103 -31.43 59.97 -61.17
C CYS A 103 -31.82 58.76 -62.02
N VAL A 104 -33.11 58.67 -62.35
CA VAL A 104 -33.66 57.60 -63.19
C VAL A 104 -34.50 58.24 -64.29
N ASN A 105 -34.19 57.93 -65.55
CA ASN A 105 -34.86 58.52 -66.72
C ASN A 105 -34.93 60.06 -66.66
N GLN A 106 -33.83 60.70 -66.22
CA GLN A 106 -33.65 62.18 -66.16
C GLN A 106 -34.51 62.89 -65.10
N HIS A 107 -35.08 62.14 -64.16
CA HIS A 107 -35.86 62.60 -63.01
C HIS A 107 -35.25 62.11 -61.69
N CYS A 108 -35.34 62.93 -60.64
CA CYS A 108 -34.90 62.58 -59.30
C CYS A 108 -36.04 61.86 -58.54
N ILE A 109 -36.11 60.54 -58.63
CA ILE A 109 -37.14 59.72 -57.97
C ILE A 109 -36.64 59.12 -56.66
N ASN A 110 -37.53 58.70 -55.76
CA ASN A 110 -37.12 57.97 -54.56
C ASN A 110 -36.84 56.49 -54.91
N PRO A 111 -35.58 56.00 -54.84
CA PRO A 111 -35.26 54.63 -55.22
C PRO A 111 -35.89 53.58 -54.30
N CYS A 112 -36.42 53.94 -53.13
CA CYS A 112 -37.12 53.01 -52.25
C CYS A 112 -38.52 52.61 -52.75
N GLU A 113 -39.12 53.36 -53.67
CA GLU A 113 -40.47 53.08 -54.17
C GLU A 113 -40.47 51.80 -55.03
N GLY A 114 -40.94 50.69 -54.45
CA GLY A 114 -41.01 49.39 -55.11
C GLY A 114 -39.74 48.54 -55.06
N ALA A 115 -38.67 48.99 -54.38
CA ALA A 115 -37.40 48.26 -54.35
C ALA A 115 -37.27 47.17 -53.27
N CYS A 116 -38.03 47.28 -52.17
CA CYS A 116 -37.95 46.35 -51.04
C CYS A 116 -39.22 45.49 -50.89
N GLY A 117 -39.04 44.31 -50.30
CA GLY A 117 -40.09 43.33 -50.08
C GLY A 117 -41.08 43.69 -48.97
N VAL A 118 -42.11 42.86 -48.81
CA VAL A 118 -43.16 43.09 -47.80
C VAL A 118 -42.56 43.03 -46.39
N HIS A 119 -42.91 44.00 -45.54
CA HIS A 119 -42.36 44.22 -44.19
C HIS A 119 -40.85 44.46 -44.10
N ALA A 120 -40.18 44.85 -45.20
CA ALA A 120 -38.79 45.33 -45.16
C ALA A 120 -38.72 46.85 -44.96
N ASN A 121 -37.73 47.31 -44.20
CA ASN A 121 -37.35 48.72 -44.14
C ASN A 121 -36.46 49.06 -45.34
N CYS A 122 -36.72 50.19 -46.00
CA CYS A 122 -35.84 50.76 -47.01
C CYS A 122 -35.14 52.01 -46.49
N GLU A 123 -33.83 52.10 -46.68
CA GLU A 123 -33.03 53.30 -46.47
C GLU A 123 -32.29 53.65 -47.78
N VAL A 124 -32.31 54.90 -48.21
CA VAL A 124 -31.53 55.34 -49.36
C VAL A 124 -30.10 55.64 -48.92
N ARG A 125 -29.12 54.86 -49.40
CA ARG A 125 -27.70 55.11 -49.17
C ARG A 125 -27.02 55.37 -50.51
N GLN A 126 -26.38 56.53 -50.65
CA GLN A 126 -25.67 56.93 -51.87
C GLN A 126 -26.53 56.78 -53.15
N HIS A 127 -27.79 57.25 -53.09
CA HIS A 127 -28.76 57.17 -54.20
C HIS A 127 -29.17 55.73 -54.62
N VAL A 128 -28.91 54.73 -53.77
CA VAL A 128 -29.27 53.32 -53.98
C VAL A 128 -30.19 52.86 -52.83
N PRO A 129 -31.24 52.04 -53.08
CA PRO A 129 -32.10 51.55 -52.02
C PRO A 129 -31.44 50.38 -51.29
N VAL A 130 -31.40 50.46 -49.95
CA VAL A 130 -30.87 49.42 -49.07
C VAL A 130 -32.03 48.82 -48.28
N CYS A 131 -32.37 47.58 -48.59
CA CYS A 131 -33.45 46.84 -47.95
C CYS A 131 -32.92 46.04 -46.73
N SER A 132 -33.62 46.13 -45.61
CA SER A 132 -33.30 45.37 -44.38
C SER A 132 -34.59 44.88 -43.70
N CYS A 133 -34.55 43.73 -43.02
CA CYS A 133 -35.66 43.34 -42.15
C CYS A 133 -35.60 44.13 -40.83
N PRO A 134 -36.73 44.67 -40.34
CA PRO A 134 -36.79 45.36 -39.06
C PRO A 134 -36.53 44.40 -37.88
N ALA A 135 -36.20 44.97 -36.71
CA ALA A 135 -35.94 44.17 -35.51
C ALA A 135 -37.14 43.26 -35.16
N GLY A 136 -36.86 41.98 -34.91
CA GLY A 136 -37.89 40.94 -34.69
C GLY A 136 -38.43 40.30 -35.97
N TYR A 137 -37.91 40.65 -37.15
CA TYR A 137 -38.25 40.02 -38.43
C TYR A 137 -37.03 39.35 -39.08
N THR A 138 -37.27 38.26 -39.80
CA THR A 138 -36.30 37.47 -40.58
C THR A 138 -36.82 37.22 -42.00
N GLY A 139 -35.94 36.82 -42.92
CA GLY A 139 -36.28 36.54 -44.32
C GLY A 139 -35.37 37.27 -45.31
N ASN A 140 -35.85 37.47 -46.53
CA ASN A 140 -35.13 38.17 -47.59
C ASN A 140 -35.71 39.58 -47.77
N PRO A 141 -34.97 40.66 -47.45
CA PRO A 141 -35.47 42.03 -47.51
C PRO A 141 -35.94 42.51 -48.89
N PHE A 142 -35.56 41.84 -49.98
CA PHE A 142 -35.99 42.18 -51.34
C PHE A 142 -37.29 41.47 -51.77
N THR A 143 -37.80 40.51 -50.98
CA THR A 143 -39.04 39.77 -51.31
C THR A 143 -40.06 39.81 -50.19
N SER A 144 -39.72 39.33 -49.00
CA SER A 144 -40.53 39.46 -47.79
C SER A 144 -39.71 39.20 -46.53
N CYS A 145 -39.95 40.04 -45.53
CA CYS A 145 -39.63 39.75 -44.14
C CYS A 145 -40.89 39.18 -43.44
N ARG A 146 -40.70 38.26 -42.49
CA ARG A 146 -41.73 37.71 -41.61
C ARG A 146 -41.25 37.80 -40.16
N VAL A 147 -42.16 37.70 -39.19
CA VAL A 147 -41.79 37.64 -37.77
C VAL A 147 -40.80 36.49 -37.56
N ALA A 148 -39.69 36.78 -36.87
CA ALA A 148 -38.69 35.77 -36.54
C ALA A 148 -39.27 34.82 -35.49
N ASP A 149 -39.44 33.56 -35.88
CA ASP A 149 -39.89 32.51 -34.98
C ASP A 149 -38.72 32.12 -34.06
N PRO A 150 -38.88 32.13 -32.71
CA PRO A 150 -37.85 31.66 -31.80
C PRO A 150 -37.31 30.26 -32.15
N GLU A 151 -38.14 29.34 -32.68
CA GLU A 151 -37.73 27.96 -32.94
C GLU A 151 -36.64 27.81 -34.03
N GLU A 152 -36.46 28.80 -34.92
CA GLU A 152 -35.45 28.73 -36.00
C GLU A 152 -34.02 28.65 -35.48
N ALA A 153 -33.72 29.15 -34.27
CA ALA A 153 -32.38 29.09 -33.70
C ALA A 153 -31.88 27.63 -33.51
N CYS A 154 -32.78 26.66 -33.33
CA CYS A 154 -32.45 25.24 -33.20
C CYS A 154 -32.64 24.45 -34.52
N HIS A 155 -32.95 25.09 -35.65
CA HIS A 155 -33.38 24.43 -36.88
C HIS A 155 -32.63 24.96 -38.14
N PRO A 156 -31.56 24.29 -38.62
CA PRO A 156 -30.95 23.06 -38.08
C PRO A 156 -30.19 23.31 -36.78
N SER A 157 -30.11 22.29 -35.92
CA SER A 157 -29.48 22.41 -34.60
C SER A 157 -27.99 22.76 -34.70
N PRO A 158 -27.52 23.86 -34.09
CA PRO A 158 -26.10 24.18 -33.99
C PRO A 158 -25.38 23.37 -32.89
N CYS A 159 -26.11 22.57 -32.12
CA CYS A 159 -25.57 21.73 -31.05
C CYS A 159 -25.00 20.41 -31.56
N GLY A 160 -23.93 19.93 -30.94
CA GLY A 160 -23.32 18.64 -31.28
C GLY A 160 -24.13 17.41 -30.82
N PRO A 161 -23.69 16.18 -31.15
CA PRO A 161 -24.41 14.96 -30.80
C PRO A 161 -24.61 14.77 -29.29
N ASN A 162 -25.66 14.02 -28.93
CA ASN A 162 -26.09 13.73 -27.54
C ASN A 162 -26.40 14.97 -26.70
N THR A 163 -27.00 15.98 -27.33
CA THR A 163 -27.43 17.23 -26.67
C THR A 163 -28.90 17.54 -26.90
N LYS A 164 -29.43 18.42 -26.07
CA LYS A 164 -30.73 19.07 -26.23
C LYS A 164 -30.51 20.56 -26.56
N CYS A 165 -30.96 20.97 -27.74
CA CYS A 165 -31.12 22.38 -28.09
C CYS A 165 -32.40 22.93 -27.46
N HIS A 166 -32.34 24.14 -26.92
CA HIS A 166 -33.50 24.93 -26.52
C HIS A 166 -33.19 26.41 -26.70
N VAL A 167 -34.22 27.24 -26.84
CA VAL A 167 -34.06 28.65 -27.17
C VAL A 167 -34.25 29.50 -25.93
N ALA A 168 -33.31 30.41 -25.68
CA ALA A 168 -33.47 31.48 -24.69
C ALA A 168 -32.84 32.77 -25.23
N ASN A 169 -33.48 33.92 -25.01
CA ASN A 169 -33.05 35.23 -25.51
C ASN A 169 -32.76 35.25 -27.03
N ASN A 170 -33.59 34.55 -27.83
CA ASN A 170 -33.41 34.33 -29.27
C ASN A 170 -32.06 33.70 -29.67
N GLN A 171 -31.41 32.96 -28.77
CA GLN A 171 -30.20 32.19 -29.04
C GLN A 171 -30.42 30.70 -28.76
N ALA A 172 -29.74 29.86 -29.53
CA ALA A 172 -29.69 28.42 -29.30
C ALA A 172 -28.78 28.10 -28.11
N ILE A 173 -29.34 27.48 -27.07
CA ILE A 173 -28.59 26.96 -25.93
C ILE A 173 -28.55 25.44 -26.01
N CYS A 174 -27.33 24.94 -26.05
CA CYS A 174 -27.01 23.52 -26.11
C CYS A 174 -26.71 22.98 -24.71
N THR A 175 -27.32 21.85 -24.34
CA THR A 175 -27.10 21.16 -23.06
C THR A 175 -26.86 19.68 -23.30
N CYS A 176 -25.93 19.04 -22.58
CA CYS A 176 -25.76 17.58 -22.68
C CYS A 176 -27.04 16.87 -22.21
N LEU A 177 -27.37 15.72 -22.82
CA LEU A 177 -28.41 14.84 -22.29
C LEU A 177 -28.00 14.29 -20.91
N PRO A 178 -28.95 13.92 -20.03
CA PRO A 178 -28.62 13.35 -18.72
C PRO A 178 -27.69 12.13 -18.84
N GLY A 179 -26.61 12.12 -18.06
CA GLY A 179 -25.58 11.07 -18.12
C GLY A 179 -24.45 11.30 -19.12
N TYR A 180 -24.56 12.31 -20.00
CA TYR A 180 -23.49 12.69 -20.92
C TYR A 180 -22.65 13.86 -20.39
N ILE A 181 -21.35 13.83 -20.66
CA ILE A 181 -20.35 14.83 -20.29
C ILE A 181 -19.63 15.38 -21.53
N GLY A 182 -19.06 16.59 -21.40
CA GLY A 182 -18.31 17.25 -22.48
C GLY A 182 -18.83 18.65 -22.80
N SER A 183 -18.55 19.13 -24.01
CA SER A 183 -19.00 20.43 -24.51
C SER A 183 -20.24 20.26 -25.41
N PRO A 184 -21.39 20.86 -25.06
CA PRO A 184 -22.60 20.75 -25.86
C PRO A 184 -22.51 21.30 -27.30
N LEU A 185 -21.48 22.12 -27.61
CA LEU A 185 -21.26 22.62 -28.96
C LEU A 185 -20.54 21.59 -29.85
N SER A 186 -19.55 20.87 -29.31
CA SER A 186 -18.85 19.79 -30.05
C SER A 186 -19.59 18.45 -29.99
N GLY A 187 -20.47 18.28 -29.01
CA GLY A 187 -21.13 17.03 -28.68
C GLY A 187 -20.66 16.46 -27.35
N CYS A 188 -21.55 15.73 -26.69
CA CYS A 188 -21.29 15.09 -25.41
C CYS A 188 -21.14 13.57 -25.58
N ARG A 189 -20.40 12.93 -24.68
CA ARG A 189 -20.16 11.48 -24.65
C ARG A 189 -20.45 10.92 -23.26
N HIS A 190 -20.46 9.61 -23.12
CA HIS A 190 -20.49 8.95 -21.82
C HIS A 190 -19.20 9.22 -21.01
N GLU A 191 -19.20 8.86 -19.72
CA GLU A 191 -17.98 8.89 -18.91
C GLU A 191 -16.96 7.86 -19.43
N CYS A 192 -17.46 6.68 -19.79
CA CYS A 192 -16.73 5.58 -20.43
C CYS A 192 -17.64 4.83 -21.41
N ASP A 193 -17.06 4.21 -22.43
CA ASP A 193 -17.70 3.18 -23.26
C ASP A 193 -17.01 1.81 -23.05
N SER A 194 -15.82 1.80 -22.45
CA SER A 194 -14.98 0.63 -22.17
C SER A 194 -14.22 0.79 -20.85
N ASP A 195 -13.77 -0.33 -20.26
CA ASP A 195 -12.95 -0.33 -19.05
C ASP A 195 -11.67 0.54 -19.19
N SER A 196 -11.06 0.54 -20.37
CA SER A 196 -9.85 1.32 -20.68
C SER A 196 -10.04 2.85 -20.65
N ASP A 197 -11.27 3.35 -20.65
CA ASP A 197 -11.56 4.77 -20.49
C ASP A 197 -11.48 5.21 -19.01
N CYS A 198 -11.51 4.25 -18.09
CA CYS A 198 -11.50 4.47 -16.64
C CYS A 198 -10.08 4.37 -16.05
N GLY A 199 -9.90 4.95 -14.86
CA GLY A 199 -8.65 4.81 -14.10
C GLY A 199 -8.34 3.35 -13.74
N ALA A 200 -7.07 3.04 -13.44
CA ALA A 200 -6.58 1.67 -13.24
C ALA A 200 -7.25 0.87 -12.08
N GLN A 201 -8.05 1.51 -11.24
CA GLN A 201 -8.81 0.93 -10.13
C GLN A 201 -10.35 1.04 -10.31
N GLN A 202 -10.81 1.38 -11.52
CA GLN A 202 -12.22 1.54 -11.88
C GLN A 202 -12.56 0.69 -13.10
N SER A 203 -13.83 0.38 -13.30
CA SER A 203 -14.39 -0.31 -14.47
C SER A 203 -15.59 0.44 -15.02
N CYS A 204 -15.89 0.21 -16.29
CA CYS A 204 -17.03 0.82 -16.95
C CYS A 204 -18.30 0.01 -16.71
N ARG A 205 -19.24 0.56 -15.94
CA ARG A 205 -20.55 -0.04 -15.67
C ARG A 205 -21.62 1.01 -15.91
N ASP A 206 -22.61 0.66 -16.73
CA ASP A 206 -23.72 1.54 -17.11
C ASP A 206 -23.26 2.95 -17.53
N PHE A 207 -22.22 2.99 -18.38
CA PHE A 207 -21.59 4.20 -18.93
C PHE A 207 -20.90 5.12 -17.89
N LYS A 208 -20.55 4.58 -16.72
CA LYS A 208 -19.84 5.26 -15.63
C LYS A 208 -18.63 4.50 -15.12
N CYS A 209 -17.61 5.23 -14.66
CA CYS A 209 -16.41 4.65 -14.06
C CYS A 209 -16.60 4.36 -12.58
N VAL A 210 -17.02 3.15 -12.24
CA VAL A 210 -17.25 2.70 -10.86
C VAL A 210 -16.07 1.90 -10.32
N SER A 211 -15.92 1.77 -9.00
CA SER A 211 -14.95 0.83 -8.46
C SER A 211 -15.50 -0.60 -8.55
N PRO A 212 -14.78 -1.57 -9.15
CA PRO A 212 -15.21 -2.96 -9.17
C PRO A 212 -15.22 -3.59 -7.77
N CYS A 213 -14.55 -2.99 -6.77
CA CYS A 213 -14.61 -3.45 -5.38
C CYS A 213 -16.01 -3.40 -4.75
N SER A 214 -16.96 -2.72 -5.40
CA SER A 214 -18.39 -2.80 -5.03
C SER A 214 -19.00 -4.21 -5.23
N ASP A 215 -18.32 -5.10 -5.96
CA ASP A 215 -18.71 -6.50 -6.15
C ASP A 215 -18.21 -7.44 -5.03
N CYS A 216 -17.40 -6.96 -4.08
CA CYS A 216 -16.91 -7.76 -2.98
C CYS A 216 -17.93 -7.92 -1.85
N GLY A 217 -17.90 -9.07 -1.18
CA GLY A 217 -18.76 -9.39 -0.06
C GLY A 217 -18.44 -8.57 1.20
N VAL A 218 -19.38 -8.57 2.15
CA VAL A 218 -19.17 -7.91 3.45
C VAL A 218 -17.99 -8.54 4.17
N ASN A 219 -17.11 -7.70 4.74
CA ASN A 219 -15.83 -8.06 5.36
C ASN A 219 -14.80 -8.76 4.44
N ALA A 220 -14.90 -8.62 3.12
CA ALA A 220 -13.85 -9.06 2.20
C ALA A 220 -12.88 -7.90 1.88
N ASP A 221 -11.58 -8.22 1.85
CA ASP A 221 -10.56 -7.33 1.30
C ASP A 221 -10.66 -7.35 -0.23
N CYS A 222 -10.62 -6.17 -0.85
CA CYS A 222 -10.58 -6.04 -2.30
C CYS A 222 -9.19 -5.64 -2.79
N GLU A 223 -8.61 -6.47 -3.66
CA GLU A 223 -7.46 -6.10 -4.48
C GLU A 223 -7.94 -5.84 -5.92
N THR A 224 -7.89 -4.58 -6.38
CA THR A 224 -8.08 -4.27 -7.80
C THR A 224 -6.86 -4.75 -8.57
N VAL A 225 -6.99 -5.86 -9.28
CA VAL A 225 -5.94 -6.31 -10.22
C VAL A 225 -6.04 -5.47 -11.49
N ALA A 226 -4.91 -5.23 -12.18
CA ALA A 226 -4.73 -4.31 -13.31
C ALA A 226 -5.48 -4.67 -14.63
N ALA A 227 -6.68 -5.23 -14.51
CA ALA A 227 -7.60 -5.60 -15.58
C ALA A 227 -9.04 -5.24 -15.16
N HIS A 228 -9.22 -4.09 -14.51
CA HIS A 228 -10.51 -3.48 -14.17
C HIS A 228 -11.49 -4.39 -13.40
N ARG A 229 -10.95 -5.39 -12.67
CA ARG A 229 -11.72 -6.40 -11.94
C ARG A 229 -11.33 -6.45 -10.47
N ALA A 230 -12.32 -6.67 -9.61
CA ALA A 230 -12.08 -6.98 -8.22
C ALA A 230 -11.55 -8.41 -8.09
N VAL A 231 -10.57 -8.61 -7.22
CA VAL A 231 -10.25 -9.91 -6.62
C VAL A 231 -10.50 -9.77 -5.12
N CYS A 232 -11.59 -10.39 -4.67
CA CYS A 232 -12.02 -10.36 -3.29
C CYS A 232 -11.37 -11.52 -2.52
N LYS A 233 -10.90 -11.26 -1.29
CA LYS A 233 -10.34 -12.28 -0.38
C LYS A 233 -10.89 -12.07 1.03
N CYS A 234 -11.08 -13.13 1.80
CA CYS A 234 -11.35 -12.94 3.23
C CYS A 234 -10.04 -12.57 3.96
N PRO A 235 -10.07 -11.58 4.87
CA PRO A 235 -8.94 -11.23 5.73
C PRO A 235 -8.59 -12.38 6.69
N ARG A 236 -7.44 -12.27 7.37
CA ARG A 236 -7.03 -13.26 8.38
C ARG A 236 -8.09 -13.37 9.49
N GLY A 237 -8.40 -14.59 9.89
CA GLY A 237 -9.47 -14.87 10.86
C GLY A 237 -10.88 -14.87 10.27
N TYR A 238 -11.03 -14.69 8.96
CA TYR A 238 -12.33 -14.77 8.28
C TYR A 238 -12.39 -15.92 7.28
N HIS A 239 -13.57 -16.51 7.14
CA HIS A 239 -13.89 -17.62 6.24
C HIS A 239 -15.23 -17.37 5.52
N GLY A 240 -15.52 -18.12 4.47
CA GLY A 240 -16.75 -17.97 3.67
C GLY A 240 -16.46 -17.72 2.20
N ASP A 241 -17.36 -16.99 1.53
CA ASP A 241 -17.25 -16.61 0.12
C ASP A 241 -16.91 -15.12 0.02
N PRO A 242 -15.70 -14.74 -0.43
CA PRO A 242 -15.27 -13.35 -0.54
C PRO A 242 -16.14 -12.46 -1.46
N TYR A 243 -16.96 -13.04 -2.34
CA TYR A 243 -17.87 -12.30 -3.21
C TYR A 243 -19.29 -12.16 -2.62
N ARG A 244 -19.53 -12.70 -1.41
CA ARG A 244 -20.83 -12.64 -0.73
C ARG A 244 -20.71 -12.13 0.69
N ILE A 245 -19.98 -12.86 1.53
CA ILE A 245 -19.75 -12.53 2.95
C ILE A 245 -18.57 -13.34 3.49
N CYS A 246 -17.69 -12.64 4.20
CA CYS A 246 -16.68 -13.22 5.05
C CYS A 246 -17.18 -13.14 6.51
N SER A 247 -17.23 -14.30 7.19
CA SER A 247 -17.56 -14.43 8.62
C SER A 247 -16.30 -14.70 9.44
N ALA A 248 -16.22 -14.12 10.63
CA ALA A 248 -15.18 -14.42 11.61
C ALA A 248 -15.14 -15.92 11.96
N GLU A 249 -13.95 -16.50 12.19
CA GLU A 249 -13.78 -17.84 12.77
C GLU A 249 -14.28 -17.87 14.23
N CYS A 250 -14.12 -16.76 14.95
CA CYS A 250 -14.64 -16.56 16.31
C CYS A 250 -14.92 -15.07 16.60
N THR A 251 -15.87 -14.79 17.49
CA THR A 251 -16.04 -13.47 18.13
C THR A 251 -15.66 -13.46 19.62
N SER A 252 -15.49 -14.64 20.21
CA SER A 252 -15.17 -14.89 21.62
C SER A 252 -14.36 -16.18 21.79
N ASP A 253 -13.61 -16.30 22.88
CA ASP A 253 -12.82 -17.50 23.20
C ASP A 253 -13.68 -18.77 23.32
N SER A 254 -14.95 -18.63 23.73
CA SER A 254 -15.90 -19.74 23.88
C SER A 254 -16.36 -20.38 22.58
N GLU A 255 -16.17 -19.71 21.43
CA GLU A 255 -16.45 -20.29 20.11
C GLU A 255 -15.31 -21.20 19.63
N CYS A 256 -14.12 -21.06 20.22
CA CYS A 256 -12.93 -21.75 19.77
C CYS A 256 -12.79 -23.17 20.34
N PRO A 257 -12.24 -24.12 19.56
CA PRO A 257 -12.05 -25.50 20.00
C PRO A 257 -10.88 -25.62 21.00
N SER A 258 -10.91 -26.64 21.86
CA SER A 258 -9.95 -26.80 22.98
C SER A 258 -8.46 -26.85 22.58
N TYR A 259 -8.15 -27.17 21.32
CA TYR A 259 -6.77 -27.21 20.81
C TYR A 259 -6.28 -25.85 20.25
N LYS A 260 -7.14 -24.83 20.21
CA LYS A 260 -6.88 -23.43 19.81
C LYS A 260 -7.78 -22.46 20.61
N PRO A 261 -7.74 -22.44 21.95
CA PRO A 261 -8.82 -21.88 22.76
C PRO A 261 -8.89 -20.35 22.84
N ALA A 262 -7.98 -19.60 22.22
CA ALA A 262 -7.98 -18.14 22.24
C ALA A 262 -8.48 -17.55 20.93
N CYS A 263 -9.42 -16.60 21.01
CA CYS A 263 -9.89 -15.83 19.87
C CYS A 263 -9.08 -14.54 19.72
N VAL A 264 -8.19 -14.48 18.74
CA VAL A 264 -7.27 -13.35 18.54
C VAL A 264 -7.42 -12.84 17.10
N TYR A 265 -7.81 -11.56 16.97
CA TYR A 265 -8.13 -10.93 15.68
C TYR A 265 -9.14 -11.74 14.83
N ASN A 266 -10.19 -12.27 15.47
CA ASN A 266 -11.24 -13.11 14.88
C ASN A 266 -10.79 -14.52 14.45
N ALA A 267 -9.53 -14.92 14.71
CA ALA A 267 -9.00 -16.25 14.43
C ALA A 267 -8.86 -17.08 15.71
N CYS A 268 -9.17 -18.38 15.64
CA CYS A 268 -8.88 -19.30 16.75
C CYS A 268 -7.40 -19.71 16.70
N VAL A 269 -6.66 -19.30 17.73
CA VAL A 269 -5.22 -19.55 17.87
C VAL A 269 -4.92 -20.41 19.09
N ASN A 270 -3.85 -21.21 19.01
CA ASN A 270 -3.33 -21.94 20.16
C ASN A 270 -2.24 -21.08 20.82
N PRO A 271 -2.42 -20.58 22.06
CA PRO A 271 -1.44 -19.75 22.75
C PRO A 271 -0.07 -20.41 22.96
N CYS A 272 0.02 -21.75 22.88
CA CYS A 272 1.30 -22.47 22.93
C CYS A 272 2.11 -22.39 21.63
N THR A 273 1.55 -21.89 20.52
CA THR A 273 2.26 -21.81 19.23
C THR A 273 3.39 -20.79 19.34
N ASN A 274 4.64 -21.27 19.35
CA ASN A 274 5.86 -20.47 19.54
C ASN A 274 5.98 -19.74 20.90
N ALA A 275 5.22 -20.14 21.93
CA ALA A 275 5.33 -19.53 23.26
C ALA A 275 6.42 -20.14 24.14
N CYS A 276 6.78 -21.40 23.90
CA CYS A 276 7.79 -22.13 24.67
C CYS A 276 8.98 -22.52 23.80
N GLY A 277 10.11 -22.75 24.47
CA GLY A 277 11.36 -23.16 23.86
C GLY A 277 11.32 -24.58 23.28
N VAL A 278 12.35 -24.94 22.51
CA VAL A 278 12.43 -26.28 21.91
C VAL A 278 12.54 -27.34 23.02
N ASN A 279 11.77 -28.43 22.87
CA ASN A 279 11.60 -29.51 23.84
C ASN A 279 10.96 -29.12 25.20
N ALA A 280 10.35 -27.94 25.32
CA ALA A 280 9.55 -27.60 26.49
C ALA A 280 8.10 -28.08 26.33
N ASP A 281 7.50 -28.56 27.42
CA ASP A 281 6.06 -28.79 27.53
C ASP A 281 5.36 -27.43 27.67
N CYS A 282 4.32 -27.20 26.87
CA CYS A 282 3.43 -26.05 27.02
C CYS A 282 2.07 -26.49 27.56
N ASN A 283 1.69 -25.95 28.72
CA ASN A 283 0.38 -26.16 29.32
C ASN A 283 -0.32 -24.81 29.48
N LEU A 284 -1.64 -24.75 29.28
CA LEU A 284 -2.40 -23.51 29.43
C LEU A 284 -2.94 -23.36 30.86
N ARG A 285 -2.75 -22.18 31.45
CA ARG A 285 -3.49 -21.74 32.63
C ARG A 285 -4.50 -20.69 32.21
N GLY A 286 -5.73 -21.12 31.94
CA GLY A 286 -6.71 -20.30 31.21
C GLY A 286 -6.23 -20.14 29.76
N LEU A 287 -5.92 -18.91 29.34
CA LEU A 287 -5.35 -18.61 28.03
C LEU A 287 -3.84 -18.28 28.07
N THR A 288 -3.21 -18.22 29.25
CA THR A 288 -1.77 -17.96 29.34
C THR A 288 -0.97 -19.26 29.15
N PRO A 289 0.02 -19.29 28.25
CA PRO A 289 0.93 -20.42 28.12
C PRO A 289 1.90 -20.46 29.31
N VAL A 290 2.08 -21.65 29.88
CA VAL A 290 3.04 -21.95 30.94
C VAL A 290 3.99 -23.01 30.40
N CYS A 291 5.27 -22.64 30.32
CA CYS A 291 6.33 -23.46 29.77
C CYS A 291 7.08 -24.18 30.90
N SER A 292 7.33 -25.48 30.75
CA SER A 292 8.12 -26.28 31.68
C SER A 292 8.97 -27.30 30.93
N CYS A 293 10.20 -27.58 31.38
CA CYS A 293 10.96 -28.70 30.82
C CYS A 293 10.35 -30.05 31.31
N PRO A 294 10.28 -31.08 30.44
CA PRO A 294 9.90 -32.43 30.85
C PRO A 294 10.80 -32.96 31.97
N LYS A 295 10.32 -33.92 32.77
CA LYS A 295 11.02 -34.45 33.96
C LYS A 295 12.43 -35.01 33.72
N THR A 296 12.79 -35.34 32.47
CA THR A 296 14.11 -35.86 32.05
C THR A 296 15.00 -34.79 31.42
N MET A 297 14.62 -33.52 31.52
CA MET A 297 15.25 -32.40 30.83
C MET A 297 15.43 -31.20 31.77
N THR A 298 16.40 -30.35 31.45
CA THR A 298 16.74 -29.14 32.19
C THR A 298 17.15 -28.02 31.23
N GLY A 299 17.25 -26.79 31.74
CA GLY A 299 17.47 -25.58 30.94
C GLY A 299 16.38 -24.54 31.16
N ASP A 300 16.19 -23.66 30.17
CA ASP A 300 15.17 -22.62 30.19
C ASP A 300 13.96 -23.05 29.34
N PRO A 301 12.76 -23.25 29.94
CA PRO A 301 11.56 -23.64 29.22
C PRO A 301 11.08 -22.65 28.15
N PHE A 302 11.52 -21.39 28.17
CA PHE A 302 11.18 -20.39 27.15
C PHE A 302 12.17 -20.39 25.96
N THR A 303 13.37 -20.96 26.15
CA THR A 303 14.44 -20.95 25.14
C THR A 303 14.74 -22.35 24.62
N PHE A 304 15.21 -23.25 25.49
CA PHE A 304 15.67 -24.59 25.13
C PHE A 304 15.75 -25.51 26.35
N CYS A 305 15.04 -26.64 26.30
CA CYS A 305 15.24 -27.75 27.22
C CYS A 305 16.22 -28.77 26.59
N ARG A 306 17.27 -29.12 27.33
CA ARG A 306 18.23 -30.18 26.98
C ARG A 306 18.06 -31.40 27.90
N PRO A 307 18.52 -32.60 27.52
CA PRO A 307 18.54 -33.74 28.42
C PRO A 307 19.26 -33.40 29.72
N PHE A 308 18.74 -33.94 30.82
CA PHE A 308 19.40 -33.87 32.12
C PHE A 308 20.70 -34.70 32.07
N GLU A 309 21.79 -34.13 32.57
CA GLU A 309 23.10 -34.78 32.68
C GLU A 309 23.57 -34.80 34.13
N ALA A 310 24.39 -35.77 34.51
CA ALA A 310 24.89 -35.93 35.88
C ALA A 310 25.52 -34.64 36.48
N ARG A 311 26.11 -33.76 35.66
CA ARG A 311 26.64 -32.45 36.10
C ARG A 311 25.57 -31.51 36.67
N ASP A 312 24.34 -31.60 36.17
CA ASP A 312 23.23 -30.70 36.52
C ASP A 312 22.74 -30.91 37.96
N LEU A 313 23.07 -32.05 38.56
CA LEU A 313 22.88 -32.31 40.00
C LEU A 313 23.64 -31.29 40.88
N CYS A 314 24.75 -30.74 40.36
CA CYS A 314 25.65 -29.84 41.08
C CYS A 314 25.63 -28.39 40.57
N GLU A 315 24.72 -28.03 39.66
CA GLU A 315 24.62 -26.68 39.07
C GLU A 315 23.18 -26.14 39.15
N PRO A 316 22.89 -25.13 40.00
CA PRO A 316 23.78 -24.51 40.99
C PRO A 316 24.15 -25.47 42.13
N ASN A 317 25.31 -25.27 42.77
CA ASN A 317 25.79 -26.14 43.85
C ASN A 317 24.76 -26.22 45.00
N PRO A 318 24.15 -27.38 45.27
CA PRO A 318 23.15 -27.54 46.33
C PRO A 318 23.76 -27.77 47.71
N CYS A 319 25.10 -27.89 47.79
CA CYS A 319 25.83 -28.12 49.02
C CYS A 319 26.06 -26.82 49.82
N GLY A 320 26.43 -26.98 51.08
CA GLY A 320 26.74 -25.88 52.00
C GLY A 320 27.95 -25.03 51.55
N ALA A 321 28.15 -23.89 52.21
CA ALA A 321 29.27 -23.01 51.89
C ALA A 321 30.62 -23.76 52.01
N ASN A 322 31.53 -23.54 51.07
CA ASN A 322 32.82 -24.24 50.91
C ASN A 322 32.75 -25.77 50.70
N ALA A 323 31.57 -26.38 50.59
CA ALA A 323 31.44 -27.81 50.28
C ALA A 323 31.59 -28.08 48.78
N LYS A 324 32.21 -29.21 48.45
CA LYS A 324 32.34 -29.72 47.09
C LYS A 324 31.16 -30.64 46.76
N CYS A 325 30.43 -30.32 45.69
CA CYS A 325 29.46 -31.22 45.09
C CYS A 325 30.14 -32.16 44.09
N THR A 326 29.71 -33.42 44.07
CA THR A 326 30.01 -34.39 43.02
C THR A 326 28.75 -35.16 42.65
N PRO A 327 28.50 -35.47 41.36
CA PRO A 327 27.43 -36.39 40.97
C PRO A 327 27.62 -37.77 41.61
N GLY A 328 26.55 -38.39 42.08
CA GLY A 328 26.56 -39.73 42.64
C GLY A 328 25.16 -40.35 42.67
N HIS A 329 24.97 -41.38 43.49
CA HIS A 329 23.69 -42.10 43.60
C HIS A 329 23.29 -42.30 45.06
N ASP A 330 21.98 -42.39 45.30
CA ASP A 330 21.45 -42.81 46.60
C ASP A 330 21.46 -44.34 46.77
N ARG A 331 21.00 -44.82 47.93
CA ARG A 331 20.92 -46.26 48.27
C ARG A 331 19.96 -47.06 47.39
N THR A 332 19.10 -46.39 46.61
CA THR A 332 18.18 -47.00 45.64
C THR A 332 18.75 -47.01 44.21
N GLY A 333 19.90 -46.35 44.01
CA GLY A 333 20.56 -46.18 42.71
C GLY A 333 20.13 -44.92 41.95
N ALA A 334 19.24 -44.09 42.50
CA ALA A 334 18.80 -42.86 41.84
C ALA A 334 19.90 -41.79 41.90
N GLU A 335 20.10 -41.07 40.80
CA GLU A 335 21.09 -39.99 40.69
C GLU A 335 20.83 -38.85 41.69
N ARG A 336 21.85 -38.45 42.46
CA ARG A 336 21.79 -37.37 43.44
C ARG A 336 23.13 -36.60 43.55
N PRO A 337 23.11 -35.32 43.94
CA PRO A 337 24.31 -34.63 44.37
C PRO A 337 24.85 -35.23 45.67
N VAL A 338 26.17 -35.42 45.73
CA VAL A 338 26.90 -35.83 46.93
C VAL A 338 27.77 -34.66 47.39
N CYS A 339 27.56 -34.23 48.63
CA CYS A 339 28.27 -33.11 49.23
C CYS A 339 29.38 -33.61 50.15
N THR A 340 30.60 -33.12 49.95
CA THR A 340 31.77 -33.45 50.79
C THR A 340 32.54 -32.19 51.18
N CYS A 341 33.13 -32.17 52.37
CA CYS A 341 34.09 -31.13 52.71
C CYS A 341 35.44 -31.42 52.02
N PRO A 342 36.08 -30.42 51.38
CA PRO A 342 37.43 -30.59 50.84
C PRO A 342 38.45 -30.94 51.93
N THR A 343 39.59 -31.51 51.53
CA THR A 343 40.75 -31.73 52.41
C THR A 343 41.11 -30.44 53.17
N GLY A 344 41.30 -30.55 54.49
CA GLY A 344 41.56 -29.41 55.37
C GLY A 344 40.31 -28.62 55.79
N TYR A 345 39.11 -29.12 55.49
CA TYR A 345 37.84 -28.56 55.96
C TYR A 345 37.00 -29.62 56.69
N ARG A 346 36.27 -29.19 57.72
CA ARG A 346 35.38 -30.02 58.56
C ARG A 346 33.98 -29.42 58.68
N GLY A 347 33.05 -30.17 59.25
CA GLY A 347 31.66 -29.73 59.45
C GLY A 347 30.65 -30.47 58.56
N ASN A 348 29.44 -29.94 58.44
CA ASN A 348 28.37 -30.57 57.67
C ASN A 348 28.34 -30.00 56.25
N ALA A 349 28.72 -30.82 55.27
CA ALA A 349 28.79 -30.43 53.85
C ALA A 349 27.45 -30.00 53.22
N LEU A 350 26.31 -30.22 53.87
CA LEU A 350 25.00 -29.69 53.45
C LEU A 350 24.70 -28.28 54.02
N VAL A 351 25.44 -27.83 55.03
CA VAL A 351 25.23 -26.56 55.73
C VAL A 351 26.41 -25.61 55.48
N SER A 352 27.60 -26.00 55.94
CA SER A 352 28.85 -25.30 55.68
C SER A 352 30.03 -26.20 56.05
N CYS A 353 31.10 -26.12 55.27
CA CYS A 353 32.42 -26.62 55.61
C CYS A 353 33.28 -25.45 56.12
N GLU A 354 33.83 -25.61 57.31
CA GLU A 354 34.74 -24.66 57.95
C GLU A 354 36.19 -25.17 57.83
N LYS A 355 37.16 -24.26 57.76
CA LYS A 355 38.56 -24.67 57.68
C LYS A 355 38.97 -25.33 59.00
N GLY A 356 39.56 -26.52 58.90
CA GLY A 356 40.07 -27.25 60.06
C GLY A 356 41.27 -26.57 60.71
N GLU A 357 41.52 -26.95 61.96
CA GLU A 357 42.59 -26.41 62.80
C GLU A 357 43.95 -27.06 62.50
N CYS A 358 43.92 -28.29 61.99
CA CYS A 358 45.09 -29.09 61.64
C CYS A 358 44.85 -29.94 60.39
N GLU A 359 45.92 -30.33 59.72
CA GLU A 359 46.00 -31.37 58.69
C GLU A 359 46.95 -32.51 59.09
N LEU A 360 47.87 -32.22 60.02
CA LEU A 360 48.87 -33.14 60.57
C LEU A 360 48.95 -32.97 62.09
N ASP A 361 49.27 -34.05 62.80
CA ASP A 361 49.47 -34.05 64.26
C ASP A 361 50.44 -32.97 64.75
N SER A 362 51.49 -32.70 63.98
CA SER A 362 52.52 -31.70 64.30
C SER A 362 52.03 -30.24 64.32
N GLN A 363 50.81 -29.96 63.86
CA GLN A 363 50.15 -28.66 63.96
C GLN A 363 49.37 -28.50 65.27
N CYS A 364 49.13 -29.61 65.99
CA CYS A 364 48.52 -29.63 67.31
C CYS A 364 49.58 -29.56 68.43
N SER A 365 49.15 -29.27 69.65
CA SER A 365 50.03 -29.39 70.84
C SER A 365 50.36 -30.87 71.12
N ASP A 366 51.48 -31.17 71.81
CA ASP A 366 51.97 -32.55 72.05
C ASP A 366 50.96 -33.48 72.75
N HIS A 367 49.99 -32.91 73.47
CA HIS A 367 48.89 -33.61 74.16
C HIS A 367 47.61 -33.75 73.31
N LEU A 368 47.62 -33.36 72.04
CA LEU A 368 46.48 -33.40 71.12
C LEU A 368 46.88 -34.09 69.82
N ALA A 369 45.99 -34.86 69.22
CA ALA A 369 46.13 -35.50 67.93
C ALA A 369 45.25 -34.80 66.89
N CYS A 370 45.65 -34.83 65.62
CA CYS A 370 44.84 -34.30 64.53
C CYS A 370 43.87 -35.36 64.01
N VAL A 371 42.59 -35.26 64.37
CA VAL A 371 41.54 -36.20 63.95
C VAL A 371 40.41 -35.41 63.31
N GLY A 372 40.01 -35.75 62.08
CA GLY A 372 38.94 -35.04 61.37
C GLY A 372 39.20 -33.54 61.14
N TYR A 373 40.48 -33.16 61.05
CA TYR A 373 40.97 -31.76 60.99
C TYR A 373 40.70 -30.92 62.26
N GLU A 374 40.53 -31.57 63.42
CA GLU A 374 40.44 -30.96 64.75
C GLU A 374 41.57 -31.49 65.67
N CYS A 375 42.12 -30.63 66.52
CA CYS A 375 43.09 -31.03 67.53
C CYS A 375 42.38 -31.59 68.77
N VAL A 376 42.16 -32.90 68.80
CA VAL A 376 41.44 -33.59 69.89
C VAL A 376 42.42 -34.26 70.86
N ASP A 377 42.03 -34.38 72.13
CA ASP A 377 42.79 -35.19 73.10
C ASP A 377 42.60 -36.69 72.77
N PRO A 378 43.66 -37.46 72.44
CA PRO A 378 43.53 -38.87 72.09
C PRO A 378 43.06 -39.75 73.27
N CYS A 379 43.03 -39.23 74.50
CA CYS A 379 42.45 -39.87 75.68
C CYS A 379 40.97 -39.55 75.91
N LEU A 380 40.37 -38.64 75.14
CA LEU A 380 38.97 -38.25 75.31
C LEU A 380 38.03 -39.45 75.08
N GLY A 381 37.14 -39.70 76.05
CA GLY A 381 36.21 -40.84 76.02
C GLY A 381 36.79 -42.17 76.54
N ASN A 382 38.10 -42.25 76.81
CA ASN A 382 38.79 -43.41 77.41
C ASN A 382 38.60 -44.75 76.66
N THR A 383 38.23 -44.73 75.37
CA THR A 383 38.00 -45.93 74.54
C THR A 383 39.28 -46.56 73.98
N GLN A 384 40.41 -45.86 74.08
CA GLN A 384 41.71 -46.31 73.55
C GLN A 384 42.52 -47.15 74.55
N CYS A 385 42.08 -47.22 75.81
CA CYS A 385 42.75 -47.96 76.88
C CYS A 385 41.82 -49.00 77.50
N GLY A 386 42.41 -50.03 78.11
CA GLY A 386 41.70 -51.08 78.82
C GLY A 386 40.96 -50.56 80.06
N SER A 387 39.96 -51.30 80.55
CA SER A 387 39.21 -50.86 81.72
C SER A 387 40.12 -50.82 82.95
N GLY A 388 40.04 -49.73 83.72
CA GLY A 388 40.91 -49.49 84.88
C GLY A 388 42.32 -48.97 84.55
N ALA A 389 42.66 -48.77 83.27
CA ALA A 389 43.88 -48.09 82.87
C ALA A 389 43.73 -46.55 82.93
N VAL A 390 44.84 -45.86 83.18
CA VAL A 390 44.97 -44.41 83.05
C VAL A 390 45.52 -44.08 81.67
N CYS A 391 44.78 -43.29 80.90
CA CYS A 391 45.24 -42.73 79.64
C CYS A 391 46.01 -41.41 79.87
N MET A 392 47.14 -41.23 79.18
CA MET A 392 47.87 -39.95 79.10
C MET A 392 48.23 -39.62 77.66
N ALA A 393 47.84 -38.44 77.17
CA ALA A 393 48.21 -37.99 75.83
C ALA A 393 49.66 -37.49 75.79
N ARG A 394 50.49 -38.09 74.94
CA ARG A 394 51.90 -37.69 74.72
C ARG A 394 52.30 -37.94 73.28
N ARG A 395 53.04 -37.02 72.66
CA ARG A 395 53.47 -37.12 71.25
C ARG A 395 52.31 -37.48 70.31
N HIS A 396 51.16 -36.84 70.53
CA HIS A 396 49.93 -37.01 69.73
C HIS A 396 49.29 -38.42 69.81
N ILE A 397 49.70 -39.29 70.74
CA ILE A 397 49.10 -40.62 70.94
C ILE A 397 48.59 -40.82 72.37
N ALA A 398 47.59 -41.68 72.51
CA ALA A 398 47.14 -42.19 73.80
C ALA A 398 48.17 -43.18 74.37
N VAL A 399 48.72 -42.87 75.55
CA VAL A 399 49.61 -43.77 76.29
C VAL A 399 48.86 -44.33 77.49
N CYS A 400 48.52 -45.62 77.43
CA CYS A 400 47.79 -46.31 78.48
C CYS A 400 48.74 -46.90 79.52
N THR A 401 48.44 -46.71 80.80
CA THR A 401 49.23 -47.26 81.93
C THR A 401 48.31 -47.79 83.03
N CYS A 402 48.67 -48.91 83.67
CA CYS A 402 47.94 -49.33 84.87
C CYS A 402 48.33 -48.44 86.07
N PRO A 403 47.37 -48.05 86.94
CA PRO A 403 47.67 -47.41 88.21
C PRO A 403 48.63 -48.26 89.06
N GLY A 404 49.42 -47.63 89.94
CA GLY A 404 50.54 -48.31 90.63
C GLY A 404 50.20 -49.61 91.38
N ASP A 405 49.00 -49.71 91.96
CA ASP A 405 48.54 -50.91 92.67
C ASP A 405 47.87 -51.96 91.75
N HIS A 406 47.90 -51.77 90.42
CA HIS A 406 47.20 -52.62 89.45
C HIS A 406 48.18 -53.31 88.49
N HIS A 407 47.83 -54.52 88.07
CA HIS A 407 48.59 -55.31 87.10
C HIS A 407 47.69 -55.80 85.96
N GLY A 408 48.27 -56.03 84.78
CA GLY A 408 47.53 -56.40 83.58
C GLY A 408 48.14 -55.77 82.33
N ASP A 409 47.37 -55.75 81.25
CA ASP A 409 47.71 -55.04 80.02
C ASP A 409 46.86 -53.75 79.96
N ALA A 410 47.52 -52.60 79.93
CA ALA A 410 46.84 -51.30 79.96
C ALA A 410 46.02 -51.00 78.69
N LEU A 411 46.19 -51.75 77.60
CA LEU A 411 45.33 -51.69 76.42
C LEU A 411 44.09 -52.60 76.51
N VAL A 412 44.07 -53.55 77.46
CA VAL A 412 43.01 -54.56 77.57
C VAL A 412 42.23 -54.44 78.89
N ASN A 413 42.90 -54.57 80.05
CA ASN A 413 42.34 -54.39 81.39
C ASN A 413 43.45 -54.35 82.46
N CYS A 414 43.26 -53.51 83.48
CA CYS A 414 44.10 -53.45 84.68
C CYS A 414 43.33 -53.97 85.90
N TYR A 415 43.90 -54.91 86.65
CA TYR A 415 43.29 -55.54 87.82
C TYR A 415 43.95 -55.07 89.12
N GLN A 416 43.15 -54.73 90.13
CA GLN A 416 43.65 -54.26 91.43
C GLN A 416 44.35 -55.40 92.20
N SER A 417 45.53 -55.11 92.73
CA SER A 417 46.33 -56.07 93.50
C SER A 417 45.85 -56.09 94.95
N HIS A 418 44.88 -56.95 95.28
CA HIS A 418 44.46 -57.15 96.66
C HIS A 418 45.61 -57.67 97.52
N SER A 419 45.96 -56.91 98.56
CA SER A 419 47.03 -57.21 99.52
C SER A 419 46.61 -58.23 100.57
N GLU A 420 46.21 -59.43 100.16
CA GLU A 420 46.06 -60.57 101.08
C GLU A 420 46.85 -61.81 100.63
N ALA A 421 47.80 -62.19 101.50
CA ALA A 421 48.35 -63.53 101.72
C ALA A 421 48.51 -64.48 100.52
N VAL A 422 49.72 -64.49 99.96
CA VAL A 422 50.49 -65.66 99.49
C VAL A 422 49.74 -67.01 99.52
N SER A 423 49.07 -67.35 98.41
CA SER A 423 48.80 -68.75 98.04
C SER A 423 49.74 -69.14 96.90
N THR A 424 50.92 -69.66 97.24
CA THR A 424 51.91 -70.21 96.31
C THR A 424 51.41 -71.49 95.61
N ARG A 425 50.46 -71.33 94.69
CA ARG A 425 50.14 -72.36 93.68
C ARG A 425 51.02 -72.15 92.45
N TYR A 426 52.11 -72.90 92.41
CA TYR A 426 52.95 -73.06 91.23
C TYR A 426 52.14 -73.69 90.08
N TYR A 427 51.61 -72.87 89.18
CA TYR A 427 51.12 -73.35 87.89
C TYR A 427 52.32 -73.58 86.96
N ARG A 428 52.72 -74.86 86.80
CA ARG A 428 53.64 -75.27 85.74
C ARG A 428 52.96 -75.06 84.38
N TYR A 429 53.43 -74.08 83.61
CA TYR A 429 53.12 -74.00 82.18
C TYR A 429 53.63 -75.26 81.47
N LYS A 430 52.74 -75.98 80.80
CA LYS A 430 53.14 -76.90 79.72
C LYS A 430 53.54 -76.05 78.52
N ARG A 431 54.84 -76.01 78.21
CA ARG A 431 55.34 -75.50 76.94
C ARG A 431 54.86 -76.44 75.83
N ASN A 432 53.95 -75.96 74.97
CA ASN A 432 53.70 -76.44 73.61
C ASN A 432 52.87 -75.39 72.88
N GLY A 433 53.45 -74.74 71.89
CA GLY A 433 52.85 -73.60 71.20
C GLY A 433 53.93 -72.90 70.37
N ASN A 434 54.10 -73.36 69.13
CA ASN A 434 54.89 -72.68 68.12
C ASN A 434 54.09 -71.45 67.68
N PHE A 435 54.61 -70.24 67.91
CA PHE A 435 54.00 -69.01 67.41
C PHE A 435 55.06 -68.19 66.67
N THR A 436 54.82 -68.05 65.37
CA THR A 436 55.55 -67.16 64.48
C THR A 436 55.15 -65.71 64.75
N GLU A 437 56.07 -64.77 64.52
CA GLU A 437 55.77 -63.34 64.55
C GLU A 437 54.78 -62.97 63.43
N GLU A 438 53.62 -62.42 63.81
CA GLU A 438 52.82 -61.56 62.93
C GLU A 438 52.45 -60.28 63.69
N LEU A 439 52.68 -59.14 63.03
CA LEU A 439 52.34 -57.81 63.54
C LEU A 439 50.82 -57.61 63.52
N PRO A 440 50.18 -57.10 64.59
CA PRO A 440 48.81 -56.64 64.53
C PRO A 440 48.69 -55.45 63.57
N GLN A 441 47.87 -55.60 62.53
CA GLN A 441 47.47 -54.47 61.68
C GLN A 441 46.57 -53.54 62.48
N VAL A 442 46.86 -52.23 62.41
CA VAL A 442 46.03 -51.19 63.02
C VAL A 442 44.66 -51.19 62.32
N PRO A 443 43.52 -51.20 63.05
CA PRO A 443 42.22 -51.02 62.42
C PRO A 443 42.10 -49.59 61.88
N THR A 444 41.98 -49.45 60.57
CA THR A 444 41.57 -48.20 59.94
C THR A 444 40.15 -47.86 60.40
N LEU A 445 40.02 -46.88 61.30
CA LEU A 445 38.74 -46.25 61.59
C LEU A 445 38.18 -45.68 60.28
N ALA A 446 36.93 -46.00 59.98
CA ALA A 446 36.27 -45.57 58.76
C ALA A 446 36.15 -44.05 58.73
N ALA A 447 36.63 -43.43 57.65
CA ALA A 447 36.31 -42.04 57.33
C ALA A 447 34.79 -41.88 57.15
N ASP A 448 34.30 -40.65 57.35
CA ASP A 448 32.88 -40.33 57.48
C ASP A 448 31.98 -40.97 56.40
N SER A 449 30.89 -41.58 56.86
CA SER A 449 29.87 -42.11 55.96
C SER A 449 29.19 -40.97 55.19
N PRO A 450 29.05 -41.06 53.86
CA PRO A 450 28.35 -40.04 53.08
C PRO A 450 26.87 -39.97 53.50
N VAL A 451 26.44 -38.77 53.91
CA VAL A 451 25.04 -38.50 54.26
C VAL A 451 24.24 -38.40 52.97
N VAL A 452 23.64 -39.52 52.57
CA VAL A 452 22.66 -39.60 51.48
C VAL A 452 21.32 -39.08 51.98
N LEU A 453 20.78 -38.04 51.33
CA LEU A 453 19.47 -37.48 51.65
C LEU A 453 18.34 -38.30 51.01
N ASP A 454 17.40 -38.76 51.85
CA ASP A 454 16.04 -39.05 51.44
C ASP A 454 15.23 -37.75 51.27
N ALA A 455 14.13 -37.84 50.51
CA ALA A 455 13.51 -36.70 49.82
C ALA A 455 13.03 -35.52 50.69
N VAL A 456 13.31 -34.31 50.18
CA VAL A 456 12.40 -33.16 50.30
C VAL A 456 11.70 -33.01 48.95
N PRO A 457 10.36 -32.88 48.86
CA PRO A 457 9.68 -32.68 47.59
C PRO A 457 10.06 -31.33 46.97
N ALA A 458 10.27 -31.31 45.66
CA ALA A 458 10.52 -30.08 44.92
C ALA A 458 9.35 -29.10 45.13
N LYS A 459 9.66 -27.87 45.55
CA LYS A 459 8.69 -26.77 45.47
C LYS A 459 8.42 -26.49 44.00
N GLU A 460 7.17 -26.58 43.60
CA GLU A 460 6.70 -26.02 42.34
C GLU A 460 6.90 -24.49 42.39
N THR A 461 7.95 -23.99 41.73
CA THR A 461 8.13 -22.55 41.52
C THR A 461 7.25 -22.11 40.36
N GLU A 462 6.01 -21.76 40.67
CA GLU A 462 5.15 -21.05 39.73
C GLU A 462 5.74 -19.65 39.47
N ALA A 463 6.41 -19.49 38.32
CA ALA A 463 6.88 -18.19 37.87
C ALA A 463 5.68 -17.32 37.47
N LYS A 464 5.20 -16.51 38.41
CA LYS A 464 4.09 -15.57 38.19
C LYS A 464 4.62 -14.33 37.46
N ALA A 465 4.22 -14.15 36.19
CA ALA A 465 4.56 -12.95 35.44
C ALA A 465 3.88 -11.72 36.05
N GLU A 466 4.67 -10.74 36.46
CA GLU A 466 4.19 -9.51 37.09
C GLU A 466 4.06 -8.41 36.01
N THR A 467 2.86 -8.24 35.47
CA THR A 467 2.57 -7.22 34.45
C THR A 467 2.62 -5.83 35.07
N THR A 468 3.63 -5.04 34.71
CA THR A 468 3.75 -3.66 35.14
C THR A 468 2.86 -2.75 34.28
N GLU A 469 1.70 -2.36 34.78
CA GLU A 469 0.93 -1.25 34.19
C GLU A 469 1.73 0.06 34.34
N LYS A 470 2.27 0.56 33.23
CA LYS A 470 2.76 1.94 33.17
C LYS A 470 1.57 2.88 33.04
N LYS A 471 1.43 3.78 34.00
CA LYS A 471 0.43 4.84 34.03
C LYS A 471 1.09 6.19 33.76
N GLU A 472 1.00 6.64 32.51
CA GLU A 472 1.19 8.03 32.04
C GLU A 472 0.14 8.33 30.97
#